data_AF-A0A7W0QR02-F1
#
_entry.id   AF-A0A7W0QR02-F1
#
_cell.length_a   1.000
_cell.length_b   1.000
_cell.length_c   1.000
_cell.angle_alpha   90.00
_cell.angle_beta   90.00
_cell.angle_gamma   90.00
#
_symmetry.space_group_name_H-M   'P 1'
#
loop_
_entity.id
_entity.type
_entity.pdbx_description
1 polymer ?
#
loop_
_entity_poly.entity_id
_entity_poly.type
_entity_poly.pdbx_seq_one_letter_code
_entity_poly.pdbx_strand_id
1 'polypeptide(L)'
;GDGSAGLAMIKAHGGTAVVQDPEDAIVESMPMTALRLVRADHVLSARGIGQYLASMSASPPASDKDDRMDRPIDETADLIQADFAEQENDRRSGQLTMYTCPDCGGTLWQSDAGPIARFRCHVGHAWSIESLLGLKSEQLEAALWTSVRLLEERATLSRQVAFRVRNAGAGPDRSGRIDDQAQVDEQRADAIRALLDVSLDAPVRAVSHGAEN
;
A
#
# COMPACT_ATOMS: atom_id res chain seq x y z
N GLY A 1 1.24 -18.16 13.09
CA GLY A 1 1.76 -16.80 13.23
C GLY A 1 2.45 -16.42 11.95
N ASP A 2 2.89 -15.17 11.82
CA ASP A 2 3.51 -14.60 10.62
C ASP A 2 4.57 -15.54 9.98
N GLY A 3 5.52 -16.05 10.77
CA GLY A 3 6.55 -16.97 10.26
C GLY A 3 6.11 -18.41 9.93
N SER A 4 4.92 -18.86 10.35
CA SER A 4 4.49 -20.26 10.16
C SER A 4 4.04 -20.56 8.73
N ALA A 5 3.42 -19.58 8.06
CA ALA A 5 3.02 -19.70 6.66
C ALA A 5 4.25 -19.74 5.74
N GLY A 6 5.26 -18.90 6.02
CA GLY A 6 6.56 -18.94 5.33
C GLY A 6 7.27 -20.28 5.52
N LEU A 7 7.33 -20.79 6.76
CA LEU A 7 7.93 -22.10 7.04
C LEU A 7 7.22 -23.25 6.32
N ALA A 8 5.88 -23.19 6.21
CA ALA A 8 5.10 -24.17 5.45
C ALA A 8 5.44 -24.12 3.96
N MET A 9 5.63 -22.92 3.41
CA MET A 9 6.04 -22.75 2.02
C MET A 9 7.43 -23.30 1.75
N ILE A 10 8.40 -23.02 2.64
CA ILE A 10 9.76 -23.58 2.58
C ILE A 10 9.67 -25.11 2.55
N LYS A 11 8.86 -25.72 3.43
CA LYS A 11 8.72 -27.17 3.51
C LYS A 11 8.03 -27.77 2.27
N ALA A 12 7.03 -27.08 1.73
CA ALA A 12 6.34 -27.49 0.51
C ALA A 12 7.27 -27.53 -0.71
N HIS A 13 8.32 -26.70 -0.70
CA HIS A 13 9.34 -26.63 -1.75
C HIS A 13 10.60 -27.44 -1.41
N GLY A 14 10.50 -28.41 -0.49
CA GLY A 14 11.61 -29.31 -0.15
C GLY A 14 12.69 -28.71 0.74
N GLY A 15 12.52 -27.47 1.21
CA GLY A 15 13.42 -26.83 2.15
C GLY A 15 13.35 -27.46 3.55
N THR A 16 14.43 -27.30 4.31
CA THR A 16 14.52 -27.77 5.69
C THR A 16 13.76 -26.86 6.65
N ALA A 17 12.83 -27.42 7.42
CA ALA A 17 12.08 -26.72 8.45
C ALA A 17 12.71 -26.95 9.84
N VAL A 18 13.31 -25.90 10.41
CA VAL A 18 13.85 -25.91 11.77
C VAL A 18 12.97 -25.03 12.66
N VAL A 19 12.49 -25.57 13.79
CA VAL A 19 11.65 -24.86 14.75
C VAL A 19 12.36 -24.82 16.10
N GLN A 20 12.32 -23.68 16.79
CA GLN A 20 12.84 -23.62 18.16
C GLN A 20 11.98 -24.50 19.08
N ASP A 21 12.61 -25.23 20.00
CA ASP A 21 11.90 -25.97 21.02
C ASP A 21 10.98 -25.01 21.82
N PRO A 22 9.66 -25.27 21.88
CA PRO A 22 8.74 -24.44 22.66
C PRO A 22 9.16 -24.25 24.12
N GLU A 23 9.82 -25.25 24.73
CA GLU A 23 10.26 -25.19 26.13
C GLU A 23 11.49 -24.28 26.33
N ASP A 24 12.29 -24.06 25.29
CA ASP A 24 13.45 -23.16 25.29
C ASP A 24 13.08 -21.74 24.80
N ALA A 25 11.89 -21.57 24.22
CA ALA A 25 11.44 -20.31 23.67
C ALA A 25 10.91 -19.37 24.77
N ILE A 26 11.34 -18.10 24.73
CA ILE A 26 10.80 -17.03 25.60
C ILE A 26 9.29 -16.84 25.34
N VAL A 27 8.84 -17.09 24.10
CA VAL A 27 7.42 -17.07 23.70
C VAL A 27 7.12 -18.32 22.88
N GLU A 28 6.45 -19.29 23.50
CA GLU A 28 6.16 -20.61 22.91
C GLU A 28 5.11 -20.60 21.78
N SER A 29 4.29 -19.55 21.70
CA SER A 29 3.12 -19.53 20.80
C SER A 29 3.49 -19.62 19.32
N MET A 30 4.64 -19.05 18.94
CA MET A 30 5.14 -19.08 17.57
C MET A 30 5.70 -20.46 17.18
N PRO A 31 6.64 -21.07 17.93
CA PRO A 31 7.03 -22.47 17.74
C PRO A 31 5.87 -23.46 17.73
N MET A 32 4.95 -23.36 18.69
CA MET A 32 3.78 -24.24 18.77
C MET A 32 2.88 -24.12 17.54
N THR A 33 2.74 -22.92 16.98
CA THR A 33 1.97 -22.74 15.75
C THR A 33 2.70 -23.29 14.53
N ALA A 34 4.02 -23.16 14.46
CA ALA A 34 4.83 -23.76 13.41
C ALA A 34 4.72 -25.30 13.42
N LEU A 35 4.83 -25.94 14.59
CA LEU A 35 4.73 -27.40 14.74
C LEU A 35 3.34 -27.96 14.41
N ARG A 36 2.28 -27.17 14.58
CA ARG A 36 0.92 -27.55 14.16
C ARG A 36 0.73 -27.52 12.65
N LEU A 37 1.42 -26.62 11.95
CA LEU A 37 1.22 -26.39 10.52
C LEU A 37 2.23 -27.13 9.64
N VAL A 38 3.43 -27.41 10.17
CA VAL A 38 4.56 -27.95 9.43
C VAL A 38 5.15 -29.11 10.20
N ARG A 39 5.41 -30.22 9.49
CA ARG A 39 6.27 -31.28 10.02
C ARG A 39 7.72 -30.78 10.01
N ALA A 40 8.17 -30.24 11.15
CA ALA A 40 9.54 -29.79 11.32
C ALA A 40 10.52 -30.96 11.15
N ASP A 41 11.64 -30.69 10.48
CA ASP A 41 12.76 -31.63 10.36
C ASP A 41 13.58 -31.67 11.64
N HIS A 42 13.69 -30.50 12.29
CA HIS A 42 14.42 -30.34 13.53
C HIS A 42 13.65 -29.45 14.51
N VAL A 43 13.59 -29.89 15.76
CA VAL A 43 13.15 -29.09 16.91
C VAL A 43 14.35 -28.95 17.83
N LEU A 44 14.86 -27.74 17.99
CA LEU A 44 16.14 -27.47 18.64
C LEU A 44 16.04 -26.28 19.59
N SER A 45 16.86 -26.21 20.64
CA SER A 45 17.04 -24.97 21.40
C SER A 45 17.62 -23.86 20.52
N ALA A 46 17.50 -22.59 20.92
CA ALA A 46 18.10 -21.45 20.22
C ALA A 46 19.59 -21.65 19.97
N ARG A 47 20.31 -22.23 20.95
CA ARG A 47 21.72 -22.60 20.80
C ARG A 47 21.91 -23.69 19.75
N GLY A 48 21.06 -24.72 19.75
CA GLY A 48 21.08 -25.80 18.77
C GLY A 48 20.81 -25.31 17.34
N ILE A 49 19.87 -24.37 17.18
CA ILE A 49 19.61 -23.71 15.88
C ILE A 49 20.88 -23.02 15.37
N GLY A 50 21.56 -22.24 16.20
CA GLY A 50 22.79 -21.56 15.81
C GLY A 50 23.89 -22.53 15.35
N GLN A 51 24.06 -23.65 16.06
CA GLN A 51 25.01 -24.70 15.68
C GLN A 51 24.62 -25.40 14.38
N TYR A 52 23.33 -25.67 14.20
CA TYR A 52 22.80 -26.30 12.99
C TYR A 52 23.02 -25.41 11.76
N LEU A 53 22.66 -24.13 11.84
CA LEU A 53 22.86 -23.17 10.75
C LEU A 53 24.35 -23.03 10.39
N ALA A 54 25.24 -22.97 11.38
CA ALA A 54 26.68 -22.94 11.15
C ALA A 54 27.16 -24.19 10.39
N SER A 55 26.66 -25.38 10.75
CA SER A 55 27.00 -26.62 10.06
C SER A 55 26.52 -26.67 8.60
N MET A 56 25.32 -26.15 8.32
CA MET A 56 24.80 -26.07 6.95
C MET A 56 25.62 -25.10 6.10
N SER A 57 26.03 -23.96 6.66
CA SER A 57 26.81 -22.94 5.95
C SER A 57 28.21 -23.41 5.53
N ALA A 58 28.73 -24.46 6.18
CA ALA A 58 30.03 -25.05 5.88
C ALA A 58 29.99 -26.07 4.73
N SER A 59 28.80 -26.46 4.27
CA SER A 59 28.62 -27.37 3.13
C SER A 59 28.24 -26.55 1.88
N PRO A 60 28.79 -26.88 0.69
CA PRO A 60 28.36 -26.24 -0.54
C PRO A 60 26.85 -26.50 -0.77
N PRO A 61 26.09 -25.50 -1.24
CA PRO A 61 24.67 -25.70 -1.50
C PRO A 61 24.48 -26.84 -2.51
N ALA A 62 23.54 -27.75 -2.23
CA ALA A 62 23.12 -28.75 -3.19
C ALA A 62 22.62 -28.04 -4.45
N SER A 63 23.21 -28.34 -5.60
CA SER A 63 22.97 -27.65 -6.86
C SER A 63 21.71 -28.14 -7.58
N ASP A 64 20.61 -28.35 -6.85
CA ASP A 64 19.30 -28.46 -7.49
C ASP A 64 18.75 -27.05 -7.61
N LYS A 65 19.01 -26.44 -8.77
CA LYS A 65 18.25 -25.28 -9.24
C LYS A 65 16.84 -25.77 -9.55
N ASP A 66 16.03 -25.95 -8.51
CA ASP A 66 14.60 -26.03 -8.68
C ASP A 66 14.11 -24.59 -8.93
N ASP A 67 13.85 -24.27 -10.20
CA ASP A 67 13.30 -22.98 -10.70
C ASP A 67 11.91 -22.63 -10.12
N ARG A 68 11.48 -23.27 -9.03
CA ARG A 68 10.12 -23.16 -8.48
C ARG A 68 9.88 -21.94 -7.60
N MET A 69 10.92 -21.15 -7.32
CA MET A 69 10.75 -19.87 -6.61
C MET A 69 10.41 -18.71 -7.55
N ASP A 70 10.15 -18.98 -8.84
CA ASP A 70 9.93 -17.97 -9.86
C ASP A 70 8.46 -17.83 -10.26
N ARG A 71 7.52 -17.98 -9.30
CA ARG A 71 6.17 -17.46 -9.52
C ARG A 71 6.23 -15.95 -9.28
N PRO A 72 6.25 -15.13 -10.35
CA PRO A 72 6.57 -13.73 -10.18
C PRO A 72 5.41 -13.04 -9.48
N ILE A 73 5.74 -12.02 -8.68
CA ILE A 73 4.80 -11.02 -8.14
C ILE A 73 3.90 -10.42 -9.25
N ASP A 74 4.33 -10.56 -10.51
CA ASP A 74 3.67 -10.12 -11.74
C ASP A 74 2.26 -10.72 -11.97
N GLU A 75 2.00 -11.97 -11.56
CA GLU A 75 0.64 -12.56 -11.73
C GLU A 75 -0.44 -11.75 -11.00
N THR A 76 -0.09 -11.09 -9.89
CA THR A 76 -1.04 -10.25 -9.14
C THR A 76 -1.27 -8.91 -9.84
N ALA A 77 -0.26 -8.37 -10.52
CA ALA A 77 -0.39 -7.12 -11.27
C ALA A 77 -1.33 -7.28 -12.47
N ASP A 78 -1.20 -8.40 -13.20
CA ASP A 78 -2.09 -8.74 -14.31
C ASP A 78 -3.55 -8.89 -13.87
N LEU A 79 -3.78 -9.55 -12.73
CA LEU A 79 -5.12 -9.68 -12.13
C LEU A 79 -5.71 -8.31 -11.77
N ILE A 80 -4.92 -7.43 -11.14
CA ILE A 80 -5.37 -6.08 -10.79
C ILE A 80 -5.74 -5.31 -12.07
N GLN A 81 -4.91 -5.37 -13.11
CA GLN A 81 -5.18 -4.66 -14.37
C GLN A 81 -6.45 -5.19 -15.06
N ALA A 82 -6.66 -6.51 -15.07
CA ALA A 82 -7.88 -7.12 -15.59
C ALA A 82 -9.12 -6.62 -14.83
N ASP A 83 -9.04 -6.55 -13.50
CA ASP A 83 -10.08 -6.03 -12.62
C ASP A 83 -10.47 -4.57 -12.91
N PHE A 84 -9.47 -3.71 -13.21
CA PHE A 84 -9.72 -2.34 -13.66
C PHE A 84 -10.38 -2.30 -15.04
N ALA A 85 -9.94 -3.14 -15.97
CA ALA A 85 -10.54 -3.22 -17.31
C ALA A 85 -11.98 -3.75 -17.26
N GLU A 86 -12.31 -4.65 -16.34
CA GLU A 86 -13.70 -5.09 -16.11
C GLU A 86 -14.57 -3.96 -15.58
N GLN A 87 -14.03 -3.18 -14.62
CA GLN A 87 -14.74 -2.03 -14.05
C GLN A 87 -15.00 -0.94 -15.10
N GLU A 88 -14.00 -0.60 -15.92
CA GLU A 88 -14.10 0.40 -17.00
C GLU A 88 -15.18 0.02 -18.03
N ASN A 89 -15.31 -1.27 -18.33
CA ASN A 89 -16.25 -1.78 -19.32
C ASN A 89 -17.62 -2.17 -18.72
N ASP A 90 -17.94 -1.71 -17.51
CA ASP A 90 -19.22 -1.95 -16.83
C ASP A 90 -19.53 -3.45 -16.60
N ARG A 91 -18.50 -4.29 -16.54
CA ARG A 91 -18.63 -5.76 -16.42
C ARG A 91 -18.70 -6.27 -14.99
N ARG A 92 -18.74 -5.38 -13.99
CA ARG A 92 -18.74 -5.71 -12.55
C ARG A 92 -20.11 -5.50 -11.88
N SER A 93 -21.19 -5.57 -12.65
CA SER A 93 -22.56 -5.52 -12.13
C SER A 93 -22.81 -6.55 -11.03
N GLY A 94 -23.36 -6.10 -9.90
CA GLY A 94 -23.62 -6.93 -8.74
C GLY A 94 -22.38 -7.31 -7.94
N GLN A 95 -21.20 -6.79 -8.29
CA GLN A 95 -19.93 -7.07 -7.64
C GLN A 95 -19.39 -5.84 -6.90
N LEU A 96 -18.34 -6.07 -6.12
CA LEU A 96 -17.49 -5.01 -5.58
C LEU A 96 -16.75 -4.31 -6.72
N THR A 97 -16.61 -3.00 -6.58
CA THR A 97 -15.89 -2.15 -7.52
C THR A 97 -14.49 -1.82 -7.00
N MET A 98 -13.70 -1.20 -7.87
CA MET A 98 -12.40 -0.62 -7.50
C MET A 98 -12.53 0.78 -6.87
N TYR A 99 -13.76 1.26 -6.65
CA TYR A 99 -14.02 2.60 -6.12
C TYR A 99 -14.27 2.59 -4.61
N THR A 100 -13.82 3.64 -3.96
CA THR A 100 -14.04 3.89 -2.53
C THR A 100 -15.16 4.90 -2.31
N CYS A 101 -15.96 4.66 -1.28
CA CYS A 101 -16.98 5.57 -0.79
C CYS A 101 -16.35 6.90 -0.35
N PRO A 102 -16.82 8.04 -0.89
CA PRO A 102 -16.32 9.34 -0.49
C PRO A 102 -16.50 9.67 1.00
N ASP A 103 -17.59 9.21 1.62
CA ASP A 103 -17.96 9.58 2.99
C ASP A 103 -17.38 8.66 4.07
N CYS A 104 -17.23 7.35 3.79
CA CYS A 104 -16.81 6.37 4.79
C CYS A 104 -15.55 5.58 4.42
N GLY A 105 -15.00 5.77 3.21
CA GLY A 105 -13.80 5.07 2.72
C GLY A 105 -13.98 3.59 2.40
N GLY A 106 -15.16 3.00 2.63
CA GLY A 106 -15.44 1.60 2.30
C GLY A 106 -15.57 1.34 0.80
N THR A 107 -15.37 0.09 0.37
CA THR A 107 -15.56 -0.32 -1.04
C THR A 107 -17.01 -0.18 -1.47
N LEU A 108 -17.23 0.17 -2.73
CA LEU A 108 -18.55 0.29 -3.34
C LEU A 108 -18.94 -1.01 -4.06
N TRP A 109 -20.22 -1.33 -4.05
CA TRP A 109 -20.84 -2.30 -4.94
C TRP A 109 -21.45 -1.55 -6.11
N GLN A 110 -21.39 -2.15 -7.30
CA GLN A 110 -22.13 -1.66 -8.46
C GLN A 110 -23.42 -2.46 -8.64
N SER A 111 -24.52 -1.78 -8.96
CA SER A 111 -25.78 -2.39 -9.33
C SER A 111 -26.34 -1.73 -10.58
N ASP A 112 -26.60 -2.52 -11.61
CA ASP A 112 -27.18 -2.04 -12.88
C ASP A 112 -28.66 -2.44 -12.98
N ALA A 113 -29.39 -2.43 -11.86
CA ALA A 113 -30.81 -2.78 -11.78
C ALA A 113 -31.73 -1.75 -12.48
N GLY A 114 -31.21 -0.93 -13.39
CA GLY A 114 -31.91 0.13 -14.11
C GLY A 114 -31.01 0.77 -15.18
N PRO A 115 -31.50 1.81 -15.87
CA PRO A 115 -30.77 2.44 -16.98
C PRO A 115 -29.52 3.23 -16.55
N ILE A 116 -29.28 3.39 -15.25
CA ILE A 116 -28.17 4.15 -14.67
C ILE A 116 -27.49 3.25 -13.64
N ALA A 117 -26.19 3.04 -13.81
CA ALA A 117 -25.36 2.33 -12.83
C ALA A 117 -25.43 3.04 -11.47
N ARG A 118 -25.70 2.27 -10.42
CA ARG A 118 -25.72 2.77 -9.04
C ARG A 118 -24.61 2.14 -8.23
N PHE A 119 -23.96 2.97 -7.44
CA PHE A 119 -22.91 2.54 -6.52
C PHE A 119 -23.43 2.62 -5.09
N ARG A 120 -23.19 1.60 -4.26
CA ARG A 120 -23.60 1.58 -2.85
C ARG A 120 -22.50 1.05 -1.95
N CYS A 121 -22.25 1.69 -0.82
CA CYS A 121 -21.29 1.18 0.17
C CYS A 121 -21.97 0.26 1.20
N HIS A 122 -21.17 -0.43 2.02
CA HIS A 122 -21.69 -1.36 3.03
C HIS A 122 -22.56 -0.71 4.13
N VAL A 123 -22.45 0.61 4.35
CA VAL A 123 -23.28 1.36 5.30
C VAL A 123 -24.49 2.05 4.65
N GLY A 124 -24.67 1.88 3.34
CA GLY A 124 -25.90 2.25 2.63
C GLY A 124 -25.87 3.58 1.87
N HIS A 125 -24.81 4.38 1.94
CA HIS A 125 -24.63 5.53 1.05
C HIS A 125 -24.63 5.08 -0.41
N ALA A 126 -25.22 5.88 -1.30
CA ALA A 126 -25.40 5.52 -2.70
C ALA A 126 -25.23 6.71 -3.64
N TRP A 127 -24.70 6.44 -4.83
CA TRP A 127 -24.37 7.45 -5.85
C TRP A 127 -24.75 6.96 -7.25
N SER A 128 -25.09 7.89 -8.14
CA SER A 128 -25.01 7.65 -9.59
C SER A 128 -23.55 7.78 -10.05
N ILE A 129 -23.25 7.29 -11.26
CA ILE A 129 -21.91 7.41 -11.84
C ILE A 129 -21.43 8.88 -11.93
N GLU A 130 -22.31 9.81 -12.31
CA GLU A 130 -21.96 11.23 -12.45
C GLU A 130 -21.69 11.89 -11.10
N SER A 131 -22.55 11.64 -10.10
CA SER A 131 -22.36 12.19 -8.75
C SER A 131 -21.10 11.62 -8.08
N LEU A 132 -20.80 10.34 -8.31
CA LEU A 132 -19.57 9.73 -7.82
C LEU A 132 -18.34 10.34 -8.49
N LEU A 133 -18.37 10.55 -9.82
CA LEU A 133 -17.29 11.18 -10.56
C LEU A 133 -17.03 12.61 -10.06
N GLY A 134 -18.08 13.42 -9.86
CA GLY A 134 -17.95 14.77 -9.31
C GLY A 134 -17.29 14.78 -7.93
N LEU A 135 -17.73 13.92 -7.02
CA LEU A 135 -17.10 13.79 -5.69
C LEU A 135 -15.64 13.31 -5.79
N LYS A 136 -15.30 12.45 -6.75
CA LYS A 136 -13.89 12.04 -6.97
C LYS A 136 -13.02 13.20 -7.45
N SER A 137 -13.56 14.08 -8.30
CA SER A 137 -12.88 15.31 -8.71
C SER A 137 -12.64 16.24 -7.51
N GLU A 138 -13.65 16.47 -6.67
CA GLU A 138 -13.50 17.29 -5.47
C GLU A 138 -12.47 16.70 -4.48
N GLN A 139 -12.49 15.38 -4.29
CA GLN A 139 -11.50 14.69 -3.43
C GLN A 139 -10.08 14.82 -3.97
N LEU A 140 -9.90 14.70 -5.28
CA LEU A 140 -8.60 14.87 -5.93
C LEU A 140 -8.09 16.30 -5.72
N GLU A 141 -8.92 17.30 -5.99
CA GLU A 141 -8.58 18.71 -5.79
C GLU A 141 -8.20 18.99 -4.32
N ALA A 142 -9.01 18.52 -3.36
CA ALA A 142 -8.73 18.68 -1.95
C ALA A 142 -7.40 18.02 -1.53
N ALA A 143 -7.07 16.86 -2.10
CA ALA A 143 -5.80 16.17 -1.85
C ALA A 143 -4.60 16.93 -2.43
N LEU A 144 -4.74 17.53 -3.61
CA LEU A 144 -3.71 18.37 -4.22
C LEU A 144 -3.48 19.65 -3.41
N TRP A 145 -4.53 20.34 -2.99
CA TRP A 145 -4.42 21.51 -2.10
C TRP A 145 -3.79 21.16 -0.76
N THR A 146 -4.14 20.00 -0.19
CA THR A 146 -3.48 19.48 1.02
C THR A 146 -1.99 19.26 0.78
N SER A 147 -1.61 18.71 -0.38
CA SER A 147 -0.21 18.48 -0.75
C SER A 147 0.56 19.80 -0.87
N VAL A 148 -0.03 20.81 -1.53
CA VAL A 148 0.54 22.17 -1.62
C VAL A 148 0.79 22.73 -0.22
N ARG A 149 -0.23 22.74 0.64
CA ARG A 149 -0.11 23.24 2.02
C ARG A 149 1.02 22.54 2.79
N LEU A 150 1.09 21.20 2.72
CA LEU A 150 2.11 20.43 3.43
C LEU A 150 3.53 20.71 2.92
N LEU A 151 3.69 20.91 1.61
CA LEU A 151 4.99 21.26 1.02
C LEU A 151 5.44 22.66 1.48
N GLU A 152 4.53 23.63 1.51
CA GLU A 152 4.84 24.99 1.99
C GLU A 152 5.17 25.04 3.49
N GLU A 153 4.40 24.30 4.30
CA GLU A 153 4.68 24.14 5.72
C GLU A 153 6.06 23.51 5.94
N ARG A 154 6.40 22.47 5.17
CA ARG A 154 7.71 21.79 5.24
C ARG A 154 8.86 22.70 4.78
N ALA A 155 8.67 23.46 3.71
CA ALA A 155 9.66 24.44 3.24
C ALA A 155 9.93 25.51 4.31
N THR A 156 8.85 26.08 4.87
CA THR A 156 8.93 27.10 5.92
C THR A 156 9.66 26.58 7.16
N LEU A 157 9.30 25.38 7.63
CA LEU A 157 9.95 24.76 8.77
C LEU A 157 11.43 24.47 8.49
N SER A 158 11.76 23.99 7.28
CA SER A 158 13.14 23.73 6.87
C SER A 158 13.98 25.00 6.91
N ARG A 159 13.46 26.13 6.39
CA ARG A 159 14.13 27.44 6.49
C ARG A 159 14.35 27.88 7.94
N GLN A 160 13.36 27.66 8.81
CA GLN A 160 13.49 27.97 10.24
C GLN A 160 14.59 27.12 10.90
N VAL A 161 14.69 25.84 10.56
CA VAL A 161 15.75 24.95 11.05
C VAL A 161 17.11 25.40 10.51
N ALA A 162 17.23 25.70 9.22
CA ALA A 162 18.47 26.18 8.61
C ALA A 162 18.95 27.47 9.30
N PHE A 163 18.04 28.41 9.60
CA PHE A 163 18.34 29.61 10.36
C PHE A 163 18.91 29.31 11.77
N ARG A 164 18.30 28.37 12.50
CA ARG A 164 18.80 27.95 13.82
C ARG A 164 20.17 27.27 13.74
N VAL A 165 20.38 26.41 12.73
CA VAL A 165 21.64 25.72 12.47
C VAL A 165 22.76 26.73 12.21
N ARG A 166 22.51 27.75 11.39
CA ARG A 166 23.44 28.87 11.15
C ARG A 166 23.80 29.59 12.45
N ASN A 167 22.79 29.94 13.26
CA ASN A 167 23.02 30.68 14.52
C ASN A 167 23.73 29.84 15.59
N ALA A 168 23.61 28.51 15.53
CA ALA A 168 24.31 27.60 16.44
C ALA A 168 25.78 27.35 16.04
N GLY A 169 26.27 28.00 14.97
CA GLY A 169 27.65 27.84 14.50
C GLY A 169 27.95 26.50 13.82
N ALA A 170 26.92 25.75 13.42
CA ALA A 170 27.11 24.57 12.59
C ALA A 170 27.56 25.01 11.18
N GLY A 171 28.51 24.29 10.60
CA GLY A 171 29.16 24.67 9.34
C GLY A 171 28.18 24.86 8.17
N PRO A 172 28.57 25.64 7.14
CA PRO A 172 27.69 26.10 6.06
C PRO A 172 27.06 24.97 5.25
N ASP A 173 27.75 23.83 5.13
CA ASP A 173 27.28 22.64 4.41
C ASP A 173 25.96 22.10 4.98
N ARG A 174 25.83 22.05 6.32
CA ARG A 174 24.63 21.50 6.96
C ARG A 174 23.41 22.39 6.77
N SER A 175 23.58 23.71 6.87
CA SER A 175 22.48 24.65 6.60
C SER A 175 22.11 24.70 5.12
N GLY A 176 23.10 24.59 4.23
CA GLY A 176 22.89 24.60 2.77
C GLY A 176 21.98 23.46 2.32
N ARG A 177 22.26 22.22 2.77
CA ARG A 177 21.41 21.06 2.43
C ARG A 177 19.96 21.20 2.89
N ILE A 178 19.72 21.91 4.00
CA ILE A 178 18.36 22.13 4.51
C ILE A 178 17.65 23.22 3.70
N ASP A 179 18.38 24.27 3.29
CA ASP A 179 17.85 25.29 2.39
C ASP A 179 17.54 24.71 0.99
N ASP A 180 18.39 23.82 0.47
CA ASP A 180 18.15 23.11 -0.80
C ASP A 180 16.85 22.29 -0.72
N GLN A 181 16.61 21.60 0.40
CA GLN A 181 15.37 20.85 0.61
C GLN A 181 14.14 21.77 0.63
N ALA A 182 14.23 22.93 1.28
CA ALA A 182 13.15 23.91 1.28
C ALA A 182 12.84 24.41 -0.14
N GLN A 183 13.87 24.64 -0.95
CA GLN A 183 13.70 25.07 -2.34
C GLN A 183 13.05 23.99 -3.21
N VAL A 184 13.42 22.72 -3.03
CA VAL A 184 12.78 21.59 -3.73
C VAL A 184 11.30 21.48 -3.35
N ASP A 185 10.95 21.75 -2.09
CA ASP A 185 9.57 21.68 -1.63
C ASP A 185 8.70 22.81 -2.21
N GLU A 186 9.24 24.02 -2.29
CA GLU A 186 8.61 25.16 -2.97
C GLU A 186 8.37 24.85 -4.46
N GLN A 187 9.39 24.34 -5.16
CA GLN A 187 9.26 23.95 -6.58
C GLN A 187 8.17 22.89 -6.80
N ARG A 188 8.05 21.93 -5.88
CA ARG A 188 6.99 20.90 -5.93
C ARG A 188 5.62 21.49 -5.66
N ALA A 189 5.50 22.43 -4.71
CA ALA A 189 4.25 23.11 -4.43
C ALA A 189 3.77 23.89 -5.66
N ASP A 190 4.67 24.62 -6.31
CA ASP A 190 4.38 25.38 -7.53
C ASP A 190 3.99 24.47 -8.71
N ALA A 191 4.65 23.32 -8.86
CA ALA A 191 4.28 22.33 -9.87
C ALA A 191 2.86 21.79 -9.65
N ILE A 192 2.46 21.54 -8.40
CA ILE A 192 1.10 21.09 -8.09
C ILE A 192 0.07 22.21 -8.32
N ARG A 193 0.38 23.47 -7.98
CA ARG A 193 -0.48 24.62 -8.28
C ARG A 193 -0.74 24.78 -9.77
N ALA A 194 0.30 24.64 -10.59
CA ALA A 194 0.15 24.70 -12.03
C ALA A 194 -0.82 23.63 -12.57
N LEU A 195 -0.89 22.45 -11.93
CA LEU A 195 -1.88 21.41 -12.30
C LEU A 195 -3.30 21.81 -11.89
N LEU A 196 -3.46 22.46 -10.75
CA LEU A 196 -4.76 22.95 -10.26
C LEU A 196 -5.32 24.07 -11.17
N ASP A 197 -4.47 24.98 -11.63
CA ASP A 197 -4.86 26.11 -12.50
C ASP A 197 -5.30 25.66 -13.91
N VAL A 198 -4.83 24.50 -14.38
CA VAL A 198 -5.11 23.99 -15.75
C VAL A 198 -6.36 23.07 -15.80
N SER A 199 -6.76 22.46 -14.68
CA SER A 199 -7.59 21.25 -14.71
C SER A 199 -9.06 21.39 -14.27
N LEU A 200 -9.56 22.55 -13.85
CA LEU A 200 -10.87 22.62 -13.16
C LEU A 200 -11.97 23.45 -13.85
N ASP A 201 -11.68 24.06 -15.01
CA ASP A 201 -12.66 24.85 -15.79
C ASP A 201 -13.52 24.03 -16.76
N ALA A 202 -13.38 22.70 -16.81
CA ALA A 202 -14.22 21.84 -17.65
C ALA A 202 -15.30 21.13 -16.80
N PRO A 203 -16.49 21.74 -16.60
CA PRO A 203 -17.57 21.04 -15.92
C PRO A 203 -18.05 19.90 -16.80
N VAL A 204 -17.96 18.66 -16.30
CA VAL A 204 -18.91 17.62 -16.71
C VAL A 204 -20.26 18.07 -16.16
N ARG A 205 -21.02 18.79 -17.01
CA ARG A 205 -22.33 19.34 -16.65
C ARG A 205 -23.24 18.22 -16.18
N ALA A 206 -23.54 18.18 -14.88
CA ALA A 206 -24.62 17.39 -14.35
C ALA A 206 -25.94 17.85 -15.01
N VAL A 207 -26.56 16.96 -15.79
CA VAL A 207 -27.93 17.18 -16.27
C VAL A 207 -28.85 16.86 -15.09
N SER A 208 -29.33 17.91 -14.43
CA SER A 208 -30.31 17.81 -13.35
C SER A 208 -31.58 17.13 -13.86
N HIS A 209 -31.83 15.90 -13.42
CA HIS A 209 -33.14 15.28 -13.53
C HIS A 209 -33.84 15.40 -12.18
N GLY A 210 -34.99 16.08 -12.22
CA GLY A 210 -35.81 16.42 -11.08
C GLY A 210 -36.24 15.19 -10.28
N ALA A 211 -36.36 15.40 -8.98
CA ALA A 211 -37.08 14.50 -8.10
C ALA A 211 -38.55 14.43 -8.56
N GLU A 212 -39.00 13.24 -8.92
CA GLU A 212 -40.42 12.92 -8.97
C GLU A 212 -40.67 11.72 -8.03
N ASN A 213 -41.75 11.88 -7.26
CA ASN A 213 -42.21 11.14 -6.07
C ASN A 213 -42.12 9.61 -6.11
#